data_AF-A0A381WXA6-F1
#
_entry.id   AF-A0A381WXA6-F1
#
_cell.length_a   1.000
_cell.length_b   1.000
_cell.length_c   1.000
_cell.angle_alpha   90.00
_cell.angle_beta   90.00
_cell.angle_gamma   90.00
#
_symmetry.space_group_name_H-M   'P 1'
#
loop_
_entity.id
_entity.type
_entity.pdbx_description
1 polymer ?
#
loop_
_entity_poly.entity_id
_entity_poly.type
_entity_poly.pdbx_seq_one_letter_code
_entity_poly.pdbx_strand_id
1 'polypeptide(L)' 'MQGYMNEEAFKRTIKLGEAVYYSRSRKKIWHKGQTSGLIQKIKEIRIDDDQDCVWL' A
#
# COMPACT_ATOMS: atom_id res chain seq x y z
N MET A 1 -6.70 -8.56 2.50
CA MET A 1 -6.83 -8.30 1.05
C MET A 1 -5.44 -8.35 0.45
N GLN A 2 -5.30 -8.70 -0.84
CA GLN A 2 -4.04 -8.51 -1.57
C GLN A 2 -4.16 -7.25 -2.45
N GLY A 3 -3.08 -6.50 -2.56
CA GLY A 3 -2.99 -5.28 -3.36
C GLY A 3 -1.58 -5.14 -3.92
N TYR A 4 -1.44 -4.35 -4.98
CA TYR A 4 -0.15 -4.10 -5.61
C TYR A 4 0.34 -2.72 -5.23
N MET A 5 1.64 -2.56 -5.09
CA MET A 5 2.28 -1.25 -4.94
C MET A 5 3.31 -1.09 -6.06
N ASN A 6 3.35 0.09 -6.65
CA ASN A 6 4.54 0.55 -7.36
C ASN A 6 5.43 1.31 -6.37
N GLU A 7 6.62 1.73 -6.81
CA GLU A 7 7.58 2.45 -5.98
C GLU A 7 6.96 3.68 -5.28
N GLU A 8 6.14 4.45 -6.01
CA GLU A 8 5.48 5.63 -5.45
C GLU A 8 4.46 5.27 -4.35
N ALA A 9 3.63 4.25 -4.57
CA ALA A 9 2.65 3.80 -3.58
C ALA A 9 3.33 3.29 -2.30
N PHE A 10 4.45 2.57 -2.44
CA PHE A 10 5.22 2.08 -1.30
C PHE A 10 5.87 3.22 -0.51
N LYS A 11 6.52 4.18 -1.19
CA LYS A 11 7.08 5.39 -0.55
C LYS A 11 6.00 6.19 0.19
N ARG A 12 4.81 6.35 -0.39
CA ARG A 12 3.68 7.02 0.27
C ARG A 12 3.20 6.24 1.49
N THR A 13 3.14 4.91 1.41
CA THR A 13 2.75 4.04 2.54
C THR A 13 3.70 4.24 3.73
N ILE A 14 5.01 4.20 3.50
CA ILE A 14 6.01 4.43 4.55
C ILE A 14 5.89 5.84 5.14
N LYS A 15 5.75 6.86 4.28
CA LYS A 15 5.70 8.27 4.72
C LYS A 15 4.43 8.59 5.52
N LEU A 16 3.27 8.04 5.11
CA LEU A 16 1.98 8.32 5.74
C LEU A 16 1.70 7.43 6.94
N GLY A 17 2.27 6.22 7.00
CA GLY A 17 1.87 5.20 7.96
C GLY A 17 0.48 4.62 7.67
N GLU A 18 0.01 4.74 6.43
CA GLU A 18 -1.31 4.30 5.97
C GLU A 18 -1.19 3.57 4.63
N ALA A 19 -2.00 2.54 4.40
CA ALA A 19 -1.87 1.71 3.21
C ALA A 19 -2.26 2.47 1.92
N VAL A 20 -1.29 2.65 1.02
CA VAL A 20 -1.49 3.24 -0.31
C VAL A 20 -1.12 2.22 -1.37
N TYR A 21 -2.05 1.91 -2.26
CA TYR A 21 -1.87 0.92 -3.32
C TYR A 21 -1.77 1.57 -4.70
N TYR A 22 -1.31 0.79 -5.66
CA TYR A 22 -1.36 1.10 -7.08
C TYR A 22 -2.40 0.22 -7.78
N SER A 23 -3.43 0.86 -8.35
CA SER A 23 -4.42 0.16 -9.17
C SER A 23 -3.84 -0.10 -10.56
N ARG A 24 -3.50 -1.36 -10.86
CA ARG A 24 -2.95 -1.75 -12.16
C ARG A 24 -3.93 -1.52 -13.32
N SER A 25 -5.23 -1.73 -13.08
CA SER A 25 -6.27 -1.53 -14.10
C SER A 25 -6.53 -0.05 -14.41
N ARG A 26 -6.53 0.80 -13.37
CA ARG A 26 -6.77 2.25 -13.50
C ARG A 26 -5.50 3.07 -13.66
N LYS A 27 -4.32 2.42 -13.62
CA LYS A 27 -2.98 3.01 -13.67
C LYS A 27 -2.83 4.23 -12.75
N LYS A 28 -3.30 4.11 -11.51
CA LYS A 28 -3.33 5.23 -10.55
C LYS A 28 -3.08 4.80 -9.12
N ILE A 29 -2.54 5.73 -8.34
CA ILE A 29 -2.42 5.62 -6.88
C ILE A 29 -3.81 5.62 -6.25
N TRP A 30 -4.01 4.76 -5.27
CA TRP A 30 -5.24 4.62 -4.50
C TRP A 30 -4.92 4.55 -3.01
N HIS A 31 -5.31 5.59 -2.28
CA HIS A 31 -5.22 5.58 -0.83
C HIS A 31 -6.39 4.77 -0.26
N LYS A 32 -6.07 3.65 0.42
CA LYS A 32 -7.08 2.72 0.90
C LYS A 32 -7.96 3.38 1.95
N GLY A 33 -9.26 3.42 1.68
CA GLY A 33 -10.23 4.03 2.58
C GLY A 33 -10.45 5.53 2.34
N GLN A 34 -9.80 6.16 1.36
CA GLN A 34 -9.98 7.58 1.06
C GLN A 34 -11.44 7.98 0.78
N THR A 35 -12.22 7.09 0.14
CA THR A 35 -13.64 7.34 -0.14
C THR A 35 -14.55 6.77 0.96
N SER A 36 -14.18 5.65 1.57
CA SER A 36 -15.05 4.91 2.50
C SER A 36 -14.80 5.23 3.98
N GLY A 37 -13.76 6.01 4.31
CA GLY A 37 -13.29 6.23 5.68
C GLY A 37 -12.54 5.06 6.32
N LEU A 38 -12.51 3.88 5.69
CA LEU A 38 -11.87 2.67 6.23
C LEU A 38 -10.37 2.64 5.89
N ILE A 39 -9.64 3.56 6.53
CA ILE A 39 -8.18 3.69 6.44
C ILE A 39 -7.51 2.51 7.12
N GLN A 40 -6.46 1.98 6.50
CA GLN A 40 -5.61 0.94 7.08
C GLN A 40 -4.34 1.61 7.60
N LYS A 41 -4.23 1.72 8.93
CA LYS A 41 -3.03 2.25 9.60
C LYS A 41 -2.01 1.14 9.76
N ILE A 42 -0.78 1.42 9.35
CA ILE A 42 0.33 0.47 9.37
C ILE A 42 0.90 0.37 10.78
N LYS A 43 1.14 -0.85 11.23
CA LYS A 43 1.81 -1.12 12.52
C LYS A 43 3.23 -1.59 12.33
N GLU A 44 3.43 -2.48 11.38
CA GLU A 44 4.73 -2.97 10.95
C GLU A 44 4.70 -3.19 9.44
N ILE A 45 5.88 -3.23 8.82
CA ILE A 45 6.04 -3.66 7.43
C ILE A 45 7.08 -4.76 7.46
N ARG A 46 6.72 -5.94 6.96
CA ARG A 46 7.64 -7.06 6.77
C ARG A 46 7.82 -7.31 5.28
N ILE A 47 9.03 -7.70 4.91
CA ILE A 47 9.41 -8.05 3.54
C ILE A 47 9.72 -9.55 3.55
N ASP A 48 9.37 -10.25 2.47
CA ASP A 48 9.74 -11.66 2.26
C ASP A 48 11.22 -11.84 1.91
N ASP A 49 11.64 -13.09 1.70
CA ASP A 49 13.04 -13.46 1.54
C ASP A 49 13.62 -13.08 0.18
N ASP A 50 12.82 -13.09 -0.88
CA ASP A 50 13.19 -12.65 -2.23
C ASP A 50 12.81 -11.19 -2.55
N GLN A 51 12.19 -10.49 -1.59
CA GLN A 51 11.93 -9.05 -1.60
C GLN A 51 10.94 -8.61 -2.68
N ASP A 52 9.97 -9.47 -3.04
CA ASP A 52 8.96 -9.17 -4.05
C ASP A 52 7.57 -8.86 -3.46
N CYS A 53 7.34 -9.21 -2.18
CA CYS A 53 6.11 -8.90 -1.47
C CYS A 53 6.33 -8.26 -0.09
N VAL A 54 5.30 -7.55 0.38
CA VAL A 54 5.26 -6.94 1.71
C VAL A 54 4.01 -7.32 2.48
N TRP A 55 4.17 -7.56 3.78
CA TRP A 55 3.08 -7.70 4.74
C TRP A 55 2.99 -6.44 5.60
N LEU A 56 1.76 -5.93 5.77
CA LEU A 56 1.42 -4.64 6.37
C LEU A 56 0.52 -4.79 7.59
#